data_AF-A0A4U9HSS4-F1
#
_entry.id   AF-A0A4U9HSS4-F1
#
_cell.length_a   1.000
_cell.length_b   1.000
_cell.length_c   1.000
_cell.angle_alpha   90.00
_cell.angle_beta   90.00
_cell.angle_gamma   90.00
#
_symmetry.space_group_name_H-M   'P 1'
#
loop_
_entity.id
_entity.type
_entity.pdbx_description
1 polymer ?
#
loop_
_entity_poly.entity_id
_entity_poly.type
_entity_poly.pdbx_seq_one_letter_code
_entity_poly.pdbx_strand_id
1 'polypeptide(L)'
;MLYPPAISSPPNLIELEILCEHPVNNVEQAIAASRELIAKGPEIVLVKHLARAGISPDRFEMLLVTKDEAWHISRPLVDFGSRQPVGVGDVTSGLLLVKLLQGATVRDALEHVTAAVYEIMIATKSMQEYELQVVAAQDRIAMPEHLFSATQL
;
A
#
# COMPACT_ATOMS: atom_id res chain seq x y z
N MET A 1 -26.24 -8.84 -5.68
CA MET A 1 -25.22 -8.85 -4.62
C MET A 1 -23.91 -8.50 -5.31
N LEU A 2 -23.39 -7.28 -5.14
CA LEU A 2 -22.07 -6.90 -5.69
C LEU A 2 -21.03 -7.62 -4.84
N TYR A 3 -20.31 -8.57 -5.42
CA TYR A 3 -19.15 -9.15 -4.77
C TYR A 3 -18.06 -8.07 -4.68
N PRO A 4 -17.30 -7.98 -3.58
CA PRO A 4 -16.16 -7.08 -3.52
C PRO A 4 -15.16 -7.44 -4.62
N PRO A 5 -14.44 -6.45 -5.18
CA PRO A 5 -13.39 -6.75 -6.14
C PRO A 5 -12.40 -7.72 -5.52
N ALA A 6 -11.99 -8.74 -6.28
CA ALA A 6 -10.99 -9.68 -5.81
C ALA A 6 -9.64 -8.95 -5.62
N ILE A 7 -9.26 -8.73 -4.36
CA ILE A 7 -7.96 -8.17 -3.99
C ILE A 7 -7.02 -9.33 -3.70
N SER A 8 -5.92 -9.43 -4.45
CA SER A 8 -4.84 -10.37 -4.12
C SER A 8 -4.09 -9.90 -2.87
N SER A 9 -3.44 -10.82 -2.14
CA SER A 9 -2.44 -10.42 -1.13
C SER A 9 -1.47 -9.43 -1.77
N PRO A 10 -1.30 -8.21 -1.23
CA PRO A 10 -0.61 -7.15 -1.94
C PRO A 10 0.90 -7.44 -2.00
N PRO A 11 1.47 -7.67 -3.20
CA PRO A 11 2.88 -7.99 -3.32
C PRO A 11 3.77 -6.77 -2.99
N ASN A 12 4.93 -6.99 -2.39
CA ASN A 12 6.06 -6.07 -2.52
C ASN A 12 6.73 -6.25 -3.90
N LEU A 13 7.74 -5.45 -4.23
CA LEU A 13 8.45 -5.57 -5.51
C LEU A 13 8.96 -7.00 -5.81
N ILE A 14 9.60 -7.67 -4.84
CA ILE A 14 10.18 -9.01 -5.04
C ILE A 14 9.06 -10.04 -5.28
N GLU A 15 7.99 -9.96 -4.50
CA GLU A 15 6.81 -10.80 -4.67
C GLU A 15 6.15 -10.57 -6.05
N LEU A 16 6.11 -9.32 -6.52
CA LEU A 16 5.60 -8.99 -7.85
C LEU A 16 6.45 -9.65 -8.94
N GLU A 17 7.79 -9.52 -8.87
CA GLU A 17 8.73 -10.15 -9.81
C GLU A 17 8.57 -11.69 -9.85
N ILE A 18 8.32 -12.31 -8.69
CA ILE A 18 8.07 -13.75 -8.60
C ILE A 18 6.74 -14.12 -9.28
N LEU A 19 5.67 -13.35 -9.06
CA LEU A 19 4.33 -13.64 -9.59
C LEU A 19 4.20 -13.39 -11.11
N CYS A 20 4.98 -12.44 -11.66
CA CYS A 20 5.04 -12.18 -13.10
C CYS A 20 6.18 -12.92 -13.81
N GLU A 21 7.08 -13.59 -13.06
CA GLU A 21 8.20 -14.37 -13.59
C GLU A 21 9.19 -13.56 -14.43
N HIS A 22 9.29 -12.24 -14.18
CA HIS A 22 10.24 -11.34 -14.84
C HIS A 22 10.65 -10.17 -13.93
N PRO A 23 11.79 -9.50 -14.18
CA PRO A 23 12.22 -8.38 -13.37
C PRO A 23 11.37 -7.11 -13.58
N VAL A 24 11.31 -6.27 -12.56
CA VAL A 24 10.60 -4.97 -12.53
C VAL A 24 11.52 -3.91 -11.94
N ASN A 25 11.86 -2.89 -12.73
CA ASN A 25 12.92 -1.92 -12.40
C ASN A 25 12.47 -0.46 -12.37
N ASN A 26 11.21 -0.18 -12.70
CA ASN A 26 10.62 1.15 -12.63
C ASN A 26 9.09 1.05 -12.48
N VAL A 27 8.46 2.21 -12.29
CA VAL A 27 7.02 2.33 -12.06
C VAL A 27 6.21 1.84 -13.27
N GLU A 28 6.64 2.14 -14.49
CA GLU A 28 5.95 1.72 -15.71
C GLU A 28 5.93 0.19 -15.84
N GLN A 29 7.05 -0.47 -15.55
CA GLN A 29 7.15 -1.93 -15.49
C GLN A 29 6.29 -2.51 -14.37
N ALA A 30 6.21 -1.84 -13.21
CA ALA A 30 5.36 -2.28 -12.11
C ALA A 30 3.86 -2.20 -12.47
N ILE A 31 3.44 -1.18 -13.21
CA ILE A 31 2.08 -1.07 -13.75
C ILE A 31 1.80 -2.21 -14.73
N ALA A 32 2.71 -2.46 -15.67
CA ALA A 32 2.56 -3.53 -16.66
C ALA A 32 2.45 -4.91 -15.98
N ALA A 33 3.38 -5.25 -15.08
CA ALA A 33 3.37 -6.49 -14.32
C ALA A 33 2.11 -6.65 -13.47
N SER A 34 1.63 -5.56 -12.85
CA SER A 34 0.38 -5.58 -12.09
C SER A 34 -0.82 -5.90 -12.99
N ARG A 35 -0.86 -5.36 -14.21
CA ARG A 35 -1.92 -5.66 -15.19
C ARG A 35 -1.86 -7.10 -15.72
N GLU A 36 -0.68 -7.69 -15.80
CA GLU A 36 -0.55 -9.13 -16.10
C GLU A 36 -1.17 -9.99 -15.00
N LEU A 37 -0.98 -9.62 -13.72
CA LEU A 37 -1.66 -10.29 -12.62
C LEU A 37 -3.17 -10.08 -12.68
N ILE A 38 -3.64 -8.87 -12.99
CA ILE A 38 -5.07 -8.58 -13.16
C ILE A 38 -5.70 -9.46 -14.24
N ALA A 39 -5.00 -9.67 -15.36
CA ALA A 39 -5.45 -10.57 -16.41
C ALA A 39 -5.59 -12.04 -15.97
N LYS A 40 -4.96 -12.44 -14.86
CA LYS A 40 -5.04 -13.79 -14.27
C LYS A 40 -6.15 -13.92 -13.22
N GLY A 41 -6.84 -12.85 -12.82
CA GLY A 41 -7.95 -12.95 -11.86
C GLY A 41 -8.27 -11.71 -11.02
N PRO A 42 -7.32 -11.15 -10.23
CA PRO A 42 -7.60 -10.01 -9.35
C PRO A 42 -8.06 -8.78 -10.14
N GLU A 43 -8.97 -7.99 -9.58
CA GLU A 43 -9.44 -6.75 -10.21
C GLU A 43 -8.55 -5.55 -9.85
N ILE A 44 -7.88 -5.65 -8.70
CA ILE A 44 -7.04 -4.61 -8.12
C ILE A 44 -5.75 -5.26 -7.60
N VAL A 45 -4.61 -4.66 -7.94
CA VAL A 45 -3.29 -5.04 -7.42
C VAL A 45 -2.69 -3.85 -6.69
N LEU A 46 -2.42 -4.02 -5.40
CA LEU A 46 -1.63 -3.08 -4.60
C LEU A 46 -0.18 -3.59 -4.51
N VAL A 47 0.76 -2.88 -5.12
CA VAL A 47 2.18 -3.06 -4.84
C VAL A 47 2.50 -2.30 -3.56
N LYS A 48 2.59 -3.03 -2.44
CA LYS A 48 2.71 -2.44 -1.09
C LYS A 48 4.05 -1.76 -0.83
N HIS A 49 5.06 -2.02 -1.66
CA HIS A 49 6.36 -1.34 -1.59
C HIS A 49 7.11 -1.47 -2.92
N LEU A 50 7.33 -0.35 -3.61
CA LEU A 50 8.05 -0.28 -4.89
C LEU A 50 9.57 -0.40 -4.75
N ALA A 51 10.14 -0.05 -3.59
CA ALA A 51 11.58 -0.14 -3.32
C ALA A 51 12.43 0.44 -4.48
N ARG A 52 13.33 -0.36 -5.06
CA ARG A 52 14.24 0.05 -6.15
C ARG A 52 13.54 0.42 -7.47
N ALA A 53 12.27 0.06 -7.64
CA ALA A 53 11.47 0.44 -8.80
C ALA A 53 10.69 1.75 -8.60
N GLY A 54 10.77 2.35 -7.40
CA GLY A 54 10.18 3.65 -7.08
C GLY A 54 10.88 4.83 -7.75
N ILE A 55 10.27 6.01 -7.65
CA ILE A 55 10.77 7.26 -8.20
C ILE A 55 11.87 7.86 -7.30
N SER A 56 11.72 7.73 -5.97
CA SER A 56 12.55 8.40 -4.97
C SER A 56 13.07 7.40 -3.93
N PRO A 57 14.40 7.16 -3.86
CA PRO A 57 14.98 6.13 -2.99
C PRO A 57 14.86 6.42 -1.49
N ASP A 58 14.53 7.67 -1.11
CA ASP A 58 14.37 8.15 0.26
C ASP A 58 12.90 8.10 0.76
N ARG A 59 11.97 7.59 -0.06
CA ARG A 59 10.54 7.53 0.28
C ARG A 59 10.02 6.10 0.26
N PHE A 60 8.95 5.90 1.02
CA PHE A 60 8.14 4.69 0.91
C PHE A 60 7.09 4.92 -0.16
N GLU A 61 7.15 4.14 -1.23
CA GLU A 61 6.27 4.29 -2.40
C GLU A 61 5.42 3.05 -2.62
N MET A 62 4.16 3.28 -2.96
CA MET A 62 3.17 2.26 -3.29
C MET A 62 2.50 2.57 -4.62
N LEU A 63 1.95 1.52 -5.22
CA LEU A 63 1.21 1.60 -6.47
C LEU A 63 -0.08 0.79 -6.36
N LEU A 64 -1.22 1.40 -6.70
CA LEU A 64 -2.51 0.73 -6.77
C LEU A 64 -2.98 0.72 -8.23
N VAL A 65 -3.13 -0.47 -8.80
CA VAL A 65 -3.39 -0.67 -10.23
C VAL A 65 -4.71 -1.40 -10.40
N THR A 66 -5.54 -0.91 -11.30
CA THR A 66 -6.72 -1.58 -11.83
C THR A 66 -6.51 -1.83 -13.33
N LYS A 67 -7.52 -2.39 -13.99
CA LYS A 67 -7.51 -2.52 -15.45
C LYS A 67 -7.32 -1.17 -16.15
N ASP A 68 -7.98 -0.13 -15.66
CA ASP A 68 -8.13 1.15 -16.37
C ASP A 68 -7.33 2.29 -15.73
N GLU A 69 -6.94 2.15 -14.46
CA GLU A 69 -6.29 3.20 -13.68
C GLU A 69 -5.00 2.70 -13.01
N ALA A 70 -4.05 3.61 -12.81
CA ALA A 70 -2.89 3.39 -11.96
C ALA A 70 -2.68 4.62 -11.08
N TRP A 71 -2.50 4.39 -9.78
CA TRP A 71 -2.31 5.44 -8.79
C TRP A 71 -1.03 5.20 -8.01
N HIS A 72 -0.14 6.19 -8.02
CA HIS A 72 1.07 6.20 -7.23
C HIS A 72 0.89 7.06 -5.98
N ILE A 73 1.49 6.64 -4.87
CA ILE A 73 1.54 7.44 -3.66
C ILE A 73 2.87 7.23 -2.95
N SER A 74 3.31 8.27 -2.25
CA SER A 74 4.52 8.21 -1.43
C SER A 74 4.32 8.84 -0.07
N ARG A 75 5.07 8.34 0.91
CA ARG A 75 5.17 8.90 2.26
C ARG A 75 6.62 8.83 2.77
N PRO A 76 6.98 9.57 3.83
CA PRO A 76 8.30 9.42 4.45
C PRO A 76 8.54 7.99 4.95
N LEU A 77 9.80 7.56 4.91
CA LEU A 77 10.25 6.36 5.62
C LEU A 77 10.19 6.60 7.13
N VAL A 78 9.85 5.55 7.89
CA VAL A 78 9.94 5.58 9.36
C VAL A 78 11.04 4.62 9.76
N ASP A 79 12.13 5.17 10.29
CA ASP A 79 13.28 4.39 10.71
C ASP A 79 13.01 3.67 12.04
N PHE A 80 12.95 2.34 12.00
CA PHE A 80 12.87 1.42 13.15
C PHE A 80 14.21 0.68 13.40
N GLY A 81 15.30 1.13 12.78
CA GLY A 81 16.60 0.49 12.85
C GLY A 81 16.57 -0.93 12.29
N SER A 82 17.16 -1.88 13.04
CA SER A 82 17.30 -3.27 12.61
C SER A 82 16.03 -4.12 12.72
N ARG A 83 14.99 -3.62 13.40
CA ARG A 83 13.75 -4.38 13.67
C ARG A 83 12.54 -3.63 13.15
N GLN A 84 12.17 -3.94 11.92
CA GLN A 84 10.91 -3.48 11.33
C GLN A 84 9.72 -4.13 12.07
N PRO A 85 8.65 -3.37 12.41
CA PRO A 85 7.42 -3.93 12.96
C PRO A 85 6.77 -4.92 11.99
N VAL A 86 6.23 -6.01 12.54
CA VAL A 86 5.48 -7.02 11.78
C VAL A 86 4.01 -6.58 11.65
N GLY A 87 3.33 -7.01 10.59
CA GLY A 87 1.89 -6.79 10.41
C GLY A 87 1.50 -5.53 9.61
N VAL A 88 2.48 -4.72 9.16
CA VAL A 88 2.19 -3.51 8.36
C VAL A 88 1.43 -3.86 7.07
N GLY A 89 1.82 -4.97 6.42
CA GLY A 89 1.14 -5.45 5.20
C GLY A 89 -0.30 -5.90 5.46
N ASP A 90 -0.55 -6.56 6.60
CA ASP A 90 -1.89 -7.04 6.97
C ASP A 90 -2.84 -5.88 7.23
N VAL A 91 -2.37 -4.87 7.98
CA VAL A 91 -3.13 -3.63 8.22
C VAL A 91 -3.41 -2.91 6.91
N THR A 92 -2.40 -2.77 6.04
CA THR A 92 -2.56 -2.12 4.73
C THR A 92 -3.64 -2.80 3.91
N SER A 93 -3.61 -4.14 3.83
CA SER A 93 -4.57 -4.95 3.07
C SER A 93 -5.98 -4.83 3.65
N GLY A 94 -6.11 -4.96 4.97
CA GLY A 94 -7.38 -4.91 5.68
C GLY A 94 -8.06 -3.55 5.53
N LEU A 95 -7.31 -2.45 5.73
CA LEU A 95 -7.84 -1.10 5.58
C LEU A 95 -8.25 -0.79 4.13
N LEU A 96 -7.47 -1.25 3.15
CA LEU A 96 -7.79 -1.07 1.73
C LEU A 96 -9.12 -1.76 1.39
N LEU A 97 -9.28 -3.02 1.79
CA LEU A 97 -10.51 -3.77 1.56
C LEU A 97 -11.71 -3.09 2.23
N VAL A 98 -11.57 -2.63 3.48
CA VAL A 98 -12.64 -1.92 4.20
C VAL A 98 -13.06 -0.64 3.46
N LYS A 99 -12.10 0.17 3.00
CA LYS A 99 -12.40 1.43 2.29
C LYS A 99 -13.12 1.18 0.97
N LEU A 100 -12.69 0.18 0.21
CA LEU A 100 -13.34 -0.21 -1.04
C LEU A 100 -14.76 -0.75 -0.80
N LEU A 101 -14.95 -1.56 0.25
CA LEU A 101 -16.28 -2.04 0.67
C LEU A 101 -17.23 -0.92 1.11
N GLN A 102 -16.69 0.17 1.65
CA GLN A 102 -17.44 1.37 2.00
C GLN A 102 -17.77 2.25 0.79
N GLY A 103 -17.33 1.89 -0.42
CA GLY A 103 -17.58 2.62 -1.65
C GLY A 103 -16.62 3.78 -1.90
N ALA A 104 -15.47 3.82 -1.22
CA ALA A 104 -14.42 4.78 -1.54
C ALA A 104 -13.89 4.54 -2.96
N THR A 105 -13.47 5.61 -3.63
CA THR A 105 -12.75 5.47 -4.89
C THR A 105 -11.39 4.80 -4.64
N VAL A 106 -10.80 4.20 -5.67
CA VAL A 106 -9.47 3.58 -5.62
C VAL A 106 -8.42 4.58 -5.10
N ARG A 107 -8.52 5.83 -5.56
CA ARG A 107 -7.69 6.95 -5.10
C ARG A 107 -7.89 7.23 -3.61
N ASP A 108 -9.13 7.48 -3.17
CA ASP A 108 -9.41 7.87 -1.78
C ASP A 108 -9.03 6.74 -0.81
N ALA A 109 -9.24 5.49 -1.22
CA ALA A 109 -8.82 4.32 -0.46
C ALA A 109 -7.29 4.27 -0.29
N LEU A 110 -6.53 4.50 -1.37
CA LEU A 110 -5.07 4.54 -1.33
C LEU A 110 -4.54 5.66 -0.43
N GLU A 111 -5.08 6.87 -0.57
CA GLU A 111 -4.70 8.04 0.24
C GLU A 111 -4.96 7.78 1.73
N HIS A 112 -6.16 7.30 2.07
CA HIS A 112 -6.53 7.00 3.45
C HIS A 112 -5.68 5.88 4.07
N VAL A 113 -5.47 4.77 3.36
CA VAL A 113 -4.67 3.65 3.85
C VAL A 113 -3.23 4.07 4.10
N THR A 114 -2.64 4.85 3.18
CA THR A 114 -1.28 5.35 3.31
C THR A 114 -1.13 6.22 4.56
N ALA A 115 -2.10 7.10 4.79
CA ALA A 115 -2.12 7.97 5.96
C ALA A 115 -2.32 7.19 7.27
N ALA A 116 -3.33 6.31 7.34
CA ALA A 116 -3.62 5.53 8.53
C ALA A 116 -2.45 4.60 8.94
N VAL A 117 -1.82 3.93 7.97
CA VAL A 117 -0.63 3.10 8.23
C VAL A 117 0.53 3.96 8.74
N TYR A 118 0.73 5.14 8.17
CA TYR A 118 1.77 6.05 8.63
C TYR A 118 1.54 6.50 10.09
N GLU A 119 0.29 6.79 10.47
CA GLU A 119 -0.06 7.16 11.84
C GLU A 119 0.26 6.04 12.84
N ILE A 120 -0.04 4.79 12.49
CA ILE A 120 0.33 3.62 13.30
C ILE A 120 1.85 3.54 13.43
N MET A 121 2.60 3.74 12.33
CA MET A 121 4.07 3.69 12.36
C MET A 121 4.66 4.80 13.24
N ILE A 122 4.16 6.03 13.14
CA ILE A 122 4.61 7.14 13.98
C ILE A 122 4.26 6.90 15.45
N ALA A 123 3.04 6.43 15.75
CA ALA A 123 2.65 6.05 17.11
C ALA A 123 3.60 4.98 17.68
N THR A 124 3.84 3.92 16.92
CA THR A 124 4.73 2.81 17.30
C THR A 124 6.14 3.30 17.60
N LYS A 125 6.70 4.13 16.71
CA LYS A 125 8.04 4.71 16.92
C LYS A 125 8.09 5.65 18.11
N SER A 126 7.07 6.49 18.29
CA SER A 126 7.02 7.46 19.39
C SER A 126 6.98 6.79 20.77
N MET A 127 6.36 5.61 20.84
CA MET A 127 6.28 4.78 22.05
C MET A 127 7.49 3.86 22.22
N GLN A 128 8.43 3.87 21.27
CA GLN A 128 9.60 2.99 21.24
C GLN A 128 9.26 1.50 21.29
N GLU A 129 8.12 1.14 20.69
CA GLU A 129 7.61 -0.23 20.67
C GLU A 129 8.03 -0.99 19.42
N TYR A 130 8.10 -2.31 19.56
CA TYR A 130 8.30 -3.22 18.42
C TYR A 130 6.96 -3.60 17.77
N GLU A 131 5.95 -3.88 18.60
CA GLU A 131 4.61 -4.25 18.15
C GLU A 131 3.83 -3.03 17.66
N LEU A 132 3.06 -3.20 16.57
CA LEU A 132 2.29 -2.11 15.99
C LEU A 132 1.25 -1.57 16.98
N GLN A 133 1.27 -0.27 17.19
CA GLN A 133 0.40 0.44 18.12
C GLN A 133 -0.98 0.76 17.51
N VAL A 134 -1.65 -0.26 16.98
CA VAL A 134 -2.96 -0.13 16.29
C VAL A 134 -4.05 0.41 17.20
N VAL A 135 -4.06 0.04 18.49
CA VAL A 135 -5.06 0.51 19.46
C VAL A 135 -4.76 1.94 19.89
N ALA A 136 -3.49 2.28 20.16
CA ALA A 136 -3.11 3.63 20.55
C ALA A 136 -3.29 4.64 19.40
N ALA A 137 -3.22 4.18 18.15
CA ALA A 137 -3.44 4.98 16.96
C ALA A 137 -4.89 4.96 16.43
N GLN A 138 -5.85 4.31 17.12
CA GLN A 138 -7.18 4.01 16.55
C GLN A 138 -7.94 5.24 15.99
N ASP A 139 -7.90 6.37 16.69
CA ASP A 139 -8.57 7.60 16.24
C ASP A 139 -7.91 8.14 14.97
N ARG A 140 -6.58 8.03 14.90
CA ARG A 140 -5.76 8.42 13.74
C ARG A 140 -5.83 7.41 12.59
N ILE A 141 -6.28 6.19 12.83
CA ILE A 141 -6.66 5.27 11.75
C ILE A 141 -7.99 5.74 11.13
N ALA A 142 -8.97 6.10 11.96
CA ALA A 142 -10.28 6.54 11.48
C ALA A 142 -10.22 7.91 10.78
N MET A 143 -9.48 8.85 11.37
CA MET A 143 -9.20 10.19 10.86
C MET A 143 -7.70 10.50 10.98
N PRO A 144 -6.89 10.15 9.96
CA PRO A 144 -5.47 10.47 9.94
C PRO A 144 -5.21 11.98 9.98
N GLU A 145 -4.16 12.39 10.70
CA GLU A 145 -3.73 13.79 10.77
C GLU A 145 -2.84 14.16 9.58
N HIS A 146 -1.96 13.23 9.18
CA HIS A 146 -1.17 13.36 7.97
C HIS A 146 -2.01 13.06 6.73
N LEU A 147 -1.80 13.86 5.68
CA LEU A 147 -2.43 13.67 4.37
C LEU A 147 -1.36 13.41 3.32
N PHE A 148 -1.59 12.40 2.48
CA PHE A 148 -0.74 12.07 1.34
C PHE A 148 -1.62 12.03 0.10
N SER A 149 -1.20 12.71 -0.96
CA SER A 149 -1.95 12.76 -2.22
C SER A 149 -1.46 11.71 -3.19
N ALA A 150 -2.40 10.95 -3.76
CA ALA A 150 -2.10 10.03 -4.83
C ALA A 150 -2.02 10.78 -6.16
N THR A 151 -1.12 10.32 -7.03
CA THR A 151 -0.94 10.84 -8.40
C THR A 151 -1.39 9.79 -9.39
N GLN A 152 -2.27 10.17 -10.32
CA GLN A 152 -2.67 9.29 -11.42
C GLN A 152 -1.54 9.19 -12.43
N LEU A 153 -1.28 7.97 -12.92
CA LEU A 153 -0.25 7.65 -13.91
C LEU A 153 -0.84 7.17 -15.23
#